data_AF-A0A810N462-F1
#
_entry.id   AF-A0A810N462-F1
#
_cell.length_a   1.000
_cell.length_b   1.000
_cell.length_c   1.000
_cell.angle_alpha   90.00
_cell.angle_beta   90.00
_cell.angle_gamma   90.00
#
_symmetry.space_group_name_H-M   'P 1'
#
loop_
_entity.id
_entity.type
_entity.pdbx_description
1 polymer ?
#
loop_
_entity_poly.entity_id
_entity_poly.type
_entity_poly.pdbx_seq_one_letter_code
_entity_poly.pdbx_strand_id
1 'polypeptide(L)'
;MLTVKPGLADVVAFDTQIAEPDRAGGSLRYRGVDIEKLVGHATFADVWGLLVDGDFTRGLPAAEPFPIPVHSGDIRVDVQAATAMVAPYWGLRPLIDIDDAQAREDLARTSVMMLSFVAQAARGARLPAVPQRLVNQARTVTERFMIRWQGEPDPRQVEAIDRYWVCAAEHGMNASTFTGRVVASTGADVAACLSAAVASMSGPLHGGAPARVLGMVEDVEKGGDARAYVRRVLDSGRRLMGFGHAIYRAEDPGRGSCGRRRGNWPPPGSRWPSRWRTPPWPNCASASRTGCSRPTWSSGPRSCWTSRVYRRSCSRRCSPVPGRPGGARTSWSRSGSGS
;
A
#
# COMPACT_ATOMS: atom_id res chain seq x y z
N MET A 1 17.84 -7.30 -31.69
CA MET A 1 18.08 -7.16 -30.24
C MET A 1 16.87 -6.47 -29.66
N LEU A 2 16.21 -7.03 -28.63
CA LEU A 2 15.04 -6.40 -28.01
C LEU A 2 15.49 -5.21 -27.16
N THR A 3 14.94 -4.03 -27.40
CA THR A 3 15.19 -2.84 -26.59
C THR A 3 14.46 -2.99 -25.26
N VAL A 4 15.20 -3.18 -24.17
CA VAL A 4 14.63 -3.22 -22.81
C VAL A 4 14.52 -1.79 -22.29
N LYS A 5 13.31 -1.39 -21.84
CA LYS A 5 13.06 -0.13 -21.14
C LYS A 5 12.92 -0.40 -19.62
N PRO A 6 13.96 -0.14 -18.80
CA PRO A 6 13.90 -0.39 -17.36
C PRO A 6 12.72 0.34 -16.71
N GLY A 7 11.97 -0.36 -15.87
CA GLY A 7 10.84 0.22 -15.14
C GLY A 7 9.67 0.70 -16.01
N LEU A 8 9.59 0.27 -17.28
CA LEU A 8 8.58 0.71 -18.25
C LEU A 8 8.59 2.24 -18.48
N ALA A 9 9.75 2.89 -18.32
CA ALA A 9 9.89 4.32 -18.56
C ALA A 9 9.48 4.70 -19.99
N ASP A 10 8.58 5.69 -20.11
CA ASP A 10 8.00 6.13 -21.39
C ASP A 10 7.38 5.00 -22.21
N VAL A 11 6.77 4.02 -21.54
CA VAL A 11 5.94 2.98 -22.16
C VAL A 11 4.48 3.25 -21.81
N VAL A 12 3.64 3.41 -22.84
CA VAL A 12 2.19 3.42 -22.66
C VAL A 12 1.74 1.97 -22.49
N ALA A 13 1.28 1.61 -21.29
CA ALA A 13 0.89 0.24 -20.98
C ALA A 13 -0.63 -0.01 -21.14
N PHE A 14 -1.46 1.04 -21.04
CA PHE A 14 -2.92 0.95 -21.22
C PHE A 14 -3.54 2.31 -21.47
N ASP A 15 -4.73 2.29 -22.06
CA ASP A 15 -5.64 3.44 -22.14
C ASP A 15 -6.54 3.48 -20.89
N THR A 16 -6.88 4.68 -20.42
CA THR A 16 -7.78 4.88 -19.28
C THR A 16 -8.58 6.17 -19.43
N GLN A 17 -9.79 6.16 -18.89
CA GLN A 17 -10.66 7.34 -18.76
C GLN A 17 -10.84 7.75 -17.29
N ILE A 18 -10.17 7.07 -16.35
CA ILE A 18 -10.42 7.22 -14.90
C ILE A 18 -9.80 8.50 -14.36
N ALA A 19 -8.53 8.76 -14.71
CA ALA A 19 -7.84 9.98 -14.32
C ALA A 19 -6.92 10.47 -15.44
N GLU A 20 -6.92 11.79 -15.61
CA GLU A 20 -6.11 12.48 -16.59
C GLU A 20 -5.16 13.42 -15.85
N PRO A 21 -3.88 13.04 -15.67
CA PRO A 21 -2.87 14.01 -15.33
C PRO A 21 -2.64 14.87 -16.57
N ASP A 22 -2.88 16.19 -16.46
CA ASP A 22 -2.49 17.12 -17.52
C ASP A 22 -0.99 16.94 -17.84
N ARG A 23 -0.65 16.68 -19.12
CA ARG A 23 0.74 16.52 -19.57
C ARG A 23 1.60 17.75 -19.30
N ALA A 24 0.98 18.94 -19.16
CA ALA A 24 1.66 20.18 -18.78
C ALA A 24 1.81 20.35 -17.25
N GLY A 25 1.21 19.46 -16.44
CA GLY A 25 1.39 19.40 -14.99
C GLY A 25 0.55 20.39 -14.17
N GLY A 26 -0.54 20.95 -14.73
CA GLY A 26 -1.33 21.99 -14.05
C GLY A 26 -2.58 21.51 -13.31
N SER A 27 -3.21 20.42 -13.74
CA SER A 27 -4.48 19.94 -13.16
C SER A 27 -4.59 18.42 -13.14
N LEU A 28 -5.06 17.85 -12.04
CA LEU A 28 -5.46 16.45 -11.91
C LEU A 28 -6.99 16.37 -12.02
N ARG A 29 -7.48 15.54 -12.94
CA ARG A 29 -8.91 15.35 -13.16
C ARG A 29 -9.31 13.90 -12.93
N TYR A 30 -10.42 13.69 -12.21
CA TYR A 30 -11.07 12.39 -12.07
C TYR A 30 -12.29 12.36 -12.97
N ARG A 31 -12.31 11.45 -13.97
CA ARG A 31 -13.38 11.36 -14.98
C ARG A 31 -13.74 12.72 -15.59
N GLY A 32 -12.72 13.54 -15.88
CA GLY A 32 -12.89 14.90 -16.42
C GLY A 32 -13.26 16.00 -15.41
N VAL A 33 -13.54 15.66 -14.15
CA VAL A 33 -13.83 16.63 -13.08
C VAL A 33 -12.53 17.06 -12.39
N ASP A 34 -12.31 18.37 -12.30
CA ASP A 34 -11.16 18.93 -11.61
C ASP A 34 -11.16 18.60 -10.12
N ILE A 35 -10.04 18.12 -9.59
CA ILE A 35 -9.88 17.77 -8.18
C ILE A 35 -10.18 18.94 -7.24
N GLU A 36 -9.91 20.19 -7.64
CA GLU A 36 -10.21 21.37 -6.83
C GLU A 36 -11.71 21.58 -6.60
N LYS A 37 -12.54 21.04 -7.51
CA LYS A 37 -14.01 21.03 -7.39
C LYS A 37 -14.52 19.87 -6.53
N LEU A 38 -13.70 18.86 -6.29
CA LEU A 38 -14.06 17.69 -5.47
C LEU A 38 -13.66 17.90 -4.00
N VAL A 39 -12.47 18.43 -3.75
CA VAL A 39 -11.91 18.57 -2.40
C VAL A 39 -12.78 19.49 -1.54
N GLY A 40 -13.40 18.92 -0.50
CA GLY A 40 -14.28 19.65 0.42
C GLY A 40 -15.71 19.87 -0.09
N HIS A 41 -16.05 19.33 -1.26
CA HIS A 41 -17.39 19.41 -1.86
C HIS A 41 -18.03 18.03 -2.07
N ALA A 42 -17.21 17.00 -2.30
CA ALA A 42 -17.62 15.60 -2.37
C ALA A 42 -16.90 14.81 -1.26
N THR A 43 -17.56 13.79 -0.71
CA THR A 43 -16.92 12.88 0.25
C THR A 43 -16.03 11.89 -0.50
N PHE A 44 -15.11 11.24 0.22
CA PHE A 44 -14.33 10.16 -0.38
C PHE A 44 -15.22 9.03 -0.95
N ALA A 45 -16.35 8.75 -0.31
CA ALA A 45 -17.28 7.72 -0.78
C ALA A 45 -17.89 8.08 -2.13
N ASP A 46 -18.26 9.36 -2.33
CA ASP A 46 -18.81 9.85 -3.60
C ASP A 46 -17.74 9.85 -4.70
N VAL A 47 -16.50 10.25 -4.36
CA VAL A 47 -15.37 10.24 -5.30
C VAL A 47 -15.00 8.82 -5.73
N TRP A 48 -15.11 7.84 -4.83
CA TRP A 48 -14.96 6.44 -5.21
C TRP A 48 -16.02 6.01 -6.24
N GLY A 49 -17.29 6.44 -6.05
CA GLY A 49 -18.37 6.20 -7.01
C GLY A 49 -18.10 6.84 -8.36
N LEU A 50 -17.61 8.08 -8.38
CA LEU A 50 -17.15 8.74 -9.59
C LEU A 50 -16.06 7.93 -10.29
N LEU A 51 -15.02 7.50 -9.57
CA LEU A 51 -13.88 6.81 -10.18
C LEU A 51 -14.30 5.45 -10.78
N VAL A 52 -15.10 4.67 -10.05
CA VAL A 52 -15.51 3.33 -10.46
C VAL A 52 -16.64 3.37 -11.49
N ASP A 53 -17.73 4.06 -11.18
CA ASP A 53 -18.98 4.02 -11.93
C ASP A 53 -19.16 5.25 -12.85
N GLY A 54 -18.35 6.30 -12.71
CA GLY A 54 -18.60 7.60 -13.36
C GLY A 54 -19.76 8.38 -12.72
N ASP A 55 -20.22 7.96 -11.54
CA ASP A 55 -21.45 8.42 -10.92
C ASP A 55 -21.28 8.60 -9.40
N PHE A 56 -21.47 9.84 -8.93
CA PHE A 56 -21.38 10.18 -7.50
C PHE A 56 -22.44 9.49 -6.64
N THR A 57 -23.57 9.07 -7.22
CA THR A 57 -24.67 8.45 -6.46
C THR A 57 -24.38 7.01 -6.05
N ARG A 58 -23.39 6.36 -6.70
CA ARG A 58 -22.99 4.97 -6.44
C ARG A 58 -21.74 4.90 -5.58
N GLY A 59 -21.77 5.63 -4.46
CA GLY A 59 -20.64 5.72 -3.54
C GLY A 59 -20.28 4.41 -2.84
N LEU A 60 -19.19 4.47 -2.09
CA LEU A 60 -18.66 3.37 -1.28
C LEU A 60 -19.65 3.00 -0.15
N PRO A 61 -20.06 1.73 0.00
CA PRO A 61 -20.98 1.31 1.06
C PRO A 61 -20.32 1.34 2.45
N ALA A 62 -21.09 1.05 3.50
CA ALA A 62 -20.55 0.84 4.85
C ALA A 62 -19.91 -0.55 4.99
N ALA A 63 -18.79 -0.62 5.73
CA ALA A 63 -18.14 -1.91 6.00
C ALA A 63 -18.98 -2.77 6.95
N GLU A 64 -19.01 -4.06 6.65
CA GLU A 64 -19.52 -5.09 7.55
C GLU A 64 -18.76 -5.11 8.89
N PRO A 65 -19.38 -5.59 9.97
CA PRO A 65 -18.74 -5.76 11.27
C PRO A 65 -17.80 -6.99 11.26
N PHE A 66 -16.78 -6.96 10.42
CA PHE A 66 -15.79 -8.03 10.30
C PHE A 66 -14.48 -7.62 10.99
N PRO A 67 -14.04 -8.39 12.02
CA PRO A 67 -12.79 -8.10 12.71
C PRO A 67 -11.59 -8.45 11.82
N ILE A 68 -10.53 -7.65 11.90
CA ILE A 68 -9.29 -7.96 11.19
C ILE A 68 -8.75 -9.31 11.71
N PRO A 69 -8.46 -10.29 10.83
CA PRO A 69 -8.14 -11.65 11.24
C PRO A 69 -6.67 -11.82 11.70
N VAL A 70 -5.83 -10.82 11.46
CA VAL A 70 -4.39 -10.88 11.71
C VAL A 70 -3.89 -9.61 12.40
N HIS A 71 -2.94 -9.79 13.31
CA HIS A 71 -2.30 -8.72 14.07
C HIS A 71 -0.82 -9.03 14.29
N SER A 72 0.03 -8.49 13.41
CA SER A 72 1.49 -8.60 13.49
C SER A 72 2.14 -7.38 14.15
N GLY A 73 1.41 -6.26 14.22
CA GLY A 73 1.93 -4.96 14.67
C GLY A 73 2.51 -4.10 13.54
N ASP A 74 2.65 -4.64 12.31
CA ASP A 74 2.82 -3.83 11.11
C ASP A 74 1.47 -3.73 10.38
N ILE A 75 0.92 -2.51 10.36
CA ILE A 75 -0.39 -2.20 9.76
C ILE A 75 -0.46 -2.63 8.29
N ARG A 76 0.64 -2.49 7.52
CA ARG A 76 0.63 -2.82 6.09
C ARG A 76 0.57 -4.33 5.88
N VAL A 77 1.32 -5.08 6.69
CA VAL A 77 1.31 -6.55 6.66
C VAL A 77 -0.07 -7.06 7.05
N ASP A 78 -0.64 -6.50 8.12
CA ASP A 78 -1.96 -6.88 8.63
C ASP A 78 -3.04 -6.64 7.58
N VAL A 79 -3.05 -5.45 6.95
CA VAL A 79 -4.02 -5.11 5.91
C VAL A 79 -3.83 -5.96 4.65
N GLN A 80 -2.59 -6.19 4.20
CA GLN A 80 -2.31 -7.03 3.03
C GLN A 80 -2.86 -8.45 3.22
N ALA A 81 -2.54 -9.07 4.35
CA ALA A 81 -2.97 -10.43 4.67
C ALA A 81 -4.48 -10.51 4.93
N ALA A 82 -5.03 -9.59 5.72
CA ALA A 82 -6.47 -9.52 5.98
C ALA A 82 -7.29 -9.35 4.71
N THR A 83 -6.82 -8.55 3.76
CA THR A 83 -7.48 -8.36 2.47
C THR A 83 -7.54 -9.68 1.71
N ALA A 84 -6.42 -10.39 1.56
CA ALA A 84 -6.43 -11.69 0.87
C ALA A 84 -7.38 -12.72 1.53
N MET A 85 -7.54 -12.65 2.86
CA MET A 85 -8.42 -13.56 3.60
C MET A 85 -9.92 -13.30 3.37
N VAL A 86 -10.34 -12.15 2.84
CA VAL A 86 -11.76 -11.93 2.56
C VAL A 86 -12.27 -12.74 1.37
N ALA A 87 -11.40 -13.11 0.41
CA ALA A 87 -11.77 -13.92 -0.74
C ALA A 87 -12.41 -15.27 -0.35
N PRO A 88 -11.74 -16.16 0.41
CA PRO A 88 -12.36 -17.41 0.82
C PRO A 88 -13.50 -17.22 1.82
N TYR A 89 -13.50 -16.13 2.61
CA TYR A 89 -14.57 -15.88 3.58
C TYR A 89 -15.89 -15.49 2.92
N TRP A 90 -15.83 -14.68 1.85
CA TRP A 90 -17.01 -14.25 1.10
C TRP A 90 -17.29 -15.08 -0.15
N GLY A 91 -16.42 -16.03 -0.48
CA GLY A 91 -16.52 -16.81 -1.72
C GLY A 91 -16.34 -15.94 -2.96
N LEU A 92 -15.44 -14.95 -2.90
CA LEU A 92 -15.13 -14.10 -4.06
C LEU A 92 -14.60 -14.99 -5.18
N ARG A 93 -15.16 -14.81 -6.37
CA ARG A 93 -14.80 -15.61 -7.54
C ARG A 93 -13.73 -14.90 -8.38
N PRO A 94 -12.95 -15.64 -9.18
CA PRO A 94 -12.03 -15.06 -10.15
C PRO A 94 -12.76 -14.02 -11.04
N LEU A 95 -12.12 -12.87 -11.31
CA LEU A 95 -12.70 -11.82 -12.16
C LEU A 95 -13.08 -12.33 -13.55
N ILE A 96 -12.36 -13.32 -14.07
CA ILE A 96 -12.64 -13.92 -15.39
C ILE A 96 -13.94 -14.75 -15.42
N ASP A 97 -14.46 -15.13 -14.25
CA ASP A 97 -15.63 -16.02 -14.10
C ASP A 97 -16.91 -15.28 -13.65
N ILE A 98 -16.87 -13.94 -13.56
CA ILE A 98 -17.97 -13.11 -13.07
C ILE A 98 -18.28 -11.95 -14.03
N ASP A 99 -19.47 -11.37 -13.90
CA ASP A 99 -19.87 -10.18 -14.64
C ASP A 99 -19.39 -8.89 -13.96
N ASP A 100 -19.51 -7.77 -14.68
CA ASP A 100 -19.10 -6.45 -14.20
C ASP A 100 -19.88 -6.01 -12.96
N ALA A 101 -21.13 -6.45 -12.81
CA ALA A 101 -21.97 -6.11 -11.66
C ALA A 101 -21.42 -6.74 -10.37
N GLN A 102 -21.13 -8.04 -10.41
CA GLN A 102 -20.51 -8.75 -9.31
C GLN A 102 -19.10 -8.23 -9.03
N ALA A 103 -18.29 -8.00 -10.07
CA ALA A 103 -16.94 -7.46 -9.90
C ALA A 103 -16.95 -6.09 -9.18
N ARG A 104 -17.93 -5.24 -9.52
CA ARG A 104 -18.13 -3.94 -8.86
C ARG A 104 -18.59 -4.07 -7.42
N GLU A 105 -19.46 -5.02 -7.11
CA GLU A 105 -19.88 -5.32 -5.74
C GLU A 105 -18.70 -5.80 -4.89
N ASP A 106 -17.95 -6.79 -5.39
CA ASP A 106 -16.75 -7.34 -4.76
C ASP A 106 -15.70 -6.25 -4.51
N LEU A 107 -15.53 -5.34 -5.48
CA LEU A 107 -14.64 -4.19 -5.37
C LEU A 107 -15.07 -3.21 -4.28
N ALA A 108 -16.34 -2.84 -4.22
CA ALA A 108 -16.84 -1.95 -3.16
C ALA A 108 -16.71 -2.58 -1.77
N ARG A 109 -17.16 -3.83 -1.65
CA ARG A 109 -17.14 -4.58 -0.38
C ARG A 109 -15.72 -4.75 0.13
N THR A 110 -14.78 -5.09 -0.75
CA THR A 110 -13.37 -5.24 -0.38
C THR A 110 -12.72 -3.88 -0.08
N SER A 111 -13.00 -2.84 -0.87
CA SER A 111 -12.45 -1.49 -0.67
C SER A 111 -12.82 -0.91 0.70
N VAL A 112 -14.10 -0.98 1.08
CA VAL A 112 -14.53 -0.47 2.40
C VAL A 112 -13.92 -1.30 3.54
N MET A 113 -13.78 -2.61 3.33
CA MET A 113 -13.23 -3.49 4.34
C MET A 113 -11.74 -3.24 4.57
N MET A 114 -10.98 -2.91 3.52
CA MET A 114 -9.60 -2.48 3.66
C MET A 114 -9.47 -1.24 4.55
N LEU A 115 -10.36 -0.24 4.39
CA LEU A 115 -10.37 0.93 5.28
C LEU A 115 -10.67 0.50 6.72
N SER A 116 -11.65 -0.38 6.92
CA SER A 116 -11.97 -0.95 8.22
C SER A 116 -10.75 -1.65 8.85
N PHE A 117 -10.02 -2.46 8.09
CA PHE A 117 -8.81 -3.14 8.54
C PHE A 117 -7.69 -2.18 8.90
N VAL A 118 -7.47 -1.13 8.09
CA VAL A 118 -6.47 -0.10 8.42
C VAL A 118 -6.81 0.55 9.77
N ALA A 119 -8.06 0.91 10.01
CA ALA A 119 -8.49 1.49 11.29
C ALA A 119 -8.29 0.53 12.48
N GLN A 120 -8.62 -0.76 12.30
CA GLN A 120 -8.46 -1.78 13.34
C GLN A 120 -6.99 -2.04 13.66
N ALA A 121 -6.15 -2.19 12.63
CA ALA A 121 -4.72 -2.37 12.78
C ALA A 121 -4.06 -1.14 13.43
N ALA A 122 -4.46 0.07 13.04
CA ALA A 122 -3.94 1.33 13.59
C ALA A 122 -4.39 1.58 15.04
N ARG A 123 -5.57 1.08 15.44
CA ARG A 123 -6.01 1.06 16.84
C ARG A 123 -5.13 0.13 17.68
N GLY A 124 -4.72 -1.00 17.08
CA GLY A 124 -3.81 -1.98 17.65
C GLY A 124 -4.48 -2.93 18.64
N ALA A 125 -3.90 -4.12 18.79
CA ALA A 125 -4.46 -5.24 19.57
C ALA A 125 -4.56 -4.99 21.09
N ARG A 126 -3.96 -3.91 21.61
CA ARG A 126 -3.96 -3.59 23.05
C ARG A 126 -5.20 -2.82 23.49
N LEU A 127 -5.89 -2.16 22.57
CA LEU A 127 -7.12 -1.44 22.87
C LEU A 127 -8.32 -2.30 22.47
N PRO A 128 -9.40 -2.32 23.28
CA PRO A 128 -10.62 -3.03 22.90
C PRO A 128 -11.21 -2.42 21.63
N ALA A 129 -11.78 -3.26 20.76
CA ALA A 129 -12.48 -2.79 19.56
C ALA A 129 -13.59 -1.80 19.93
N VAL A 130 -13.77 -0.77 19.10
CA VAL A 130 -14.86 0.20 19.30
C VAL A 130 -16.19 -0.50 19.00
N PRO A 131 -17.21 -0.40 19.88
CA PRO A 131 -18.50 -1.02 19.65
C PRO A 131 -19.11 -0.62 18.31
N GLN A 132 -19.60 -1.60 17.54
CA GLN A 132 -20.17 -1.35 16.22
C GLN A 132 -21.34 -0.35 16.25
N ARG A 133 -22.10 -0.30 17.36
CA ARG A 133 -23.16 0.70 17.55
C ARG A 133 -22.67 2.15 17.45
N LEU A 134 -21.43 2.44 17.87
CA LEU A 134 -20.84 3.78 17.77
C LEU A 134 -20.36 4.04 16.34
N VAL A 135 -19.71 3.06 15.72
CA VAL A 135 -19.32 3.14 14.30
C VAL A 135 -20.54 3.38 13.41
N ASN A 136 -21.68 2.78 13.75
CA ASN A 136 -22.91 2.92 12.96
C ASN A 136 -23.56 4.32 13.04
N GLN A 137 -23.21 5.14 14.05
CA GLN A 137 -23.70 6.52 14.19
C GLN A 137 -23.01 7.48 13.20
N ALA A 138 -21.87 7.09 12.63
CA ALA A 138 -21.16 7.90 11.66
C ALA A 138 -21.94 8.06 10.35
N ARG A 139 -21.85 9.27 9.80
CA ARG A 139 -22.54 9.70 8.58
C ARG A 139 -21.76 9.39 7.31
N THR A 140 -20.43 9.35 7.40
CA THR A 140 -19.55 9.08 6.23
C THR A 140 -18.65 7.88 6.46
N VAL A 141 -18.12 7.30 5.37
CA VAL A 141 -17.13 6.21 5.44
C VAL A 141 -15.86 6.66 6.18
N THR A 142 -15.44 7.90 5.96
CA THR A 142 -14.28 8.48 6.65
C THR A 142 -14.53 8.64 8.15
N GLU A 143 -15.71 9.07 8.56
CA GLU A 143 -16.07 9.16 9.98
C GLU A 143 -16.13 7.76 10.61
N ARG A 144 -16.68 6.75 9.91
CA ARG A 144 -16.67 5.35 10.36
C ARG A 144 -15.25 4.84 10.59
N PHE A 145 -14.34 5.13 9.66
CA PHE A 145 -12.93 4.80 9.78
C PHE A 145 -12.30 5.45 11.02
N MET A 146 -12.52 6.75 11.20
CA MET A 146 -11.95 7.52 12.31
C MET A 146 -12.50 7.07 13.67
N ILE A 147 -13.79 6.76 13.78
CA ILE A 147 -14.39 6.16 14.98
C ILE A 147 -13.77 4.79 15.24
N ARG A 148 -13.66 3.92 14.23
CA ARG A 148 -13.10 2.58 14.42
C ARG A 148 -11.63 2.63 14.87
N TRP A 149 -10.90 3.64 14.45
CA TRP A 149 -9.51 3.88 14.86
C TRP A 149 -9.42 4.50 16.27
N GLN A 150 -9.99 5.69 16.46
CA GLN A 150 -9.77 6.52 17.64
C GLN A 150 -10.84 6.36 18.73
N GLY A 151 -12.05 5.92 18.37
CA GLY A 151 -13.23 5.92 19.23
C GLY A 151 -14.01 7.22 19.12
N GLU A 152 -13.42 8.33 19.58
CA GLU A 152 -14.03 9.67 19.58
C GLU A 152 -13.15 10.64 18.80
N PRO A 153 -13.25 10.67 17.45
CA PRO A 153 -12.38 11.51 16.63
C PRO A 153 -12.81 12.99 16.66
N ASP A 154 -11.83 13.90 16.59
CA ASP A 154 -12.10 15.33 16.37
C ASP A 154 -12.71 15.51 14.95
N PRO A 155 -13.88 16.16 14.81
CA PRO A 155 -14.51 16.40 13.51
C PRO A 155 -13.58 17.05 12.47
N ARG A 156 -12.65 17.91 12.90
CA ARG A 156 -11.67 18.55 12.01
C ARG A 156 -10.68 17.54 11.42
N GLN A 157 -10.34 16.49 12.18
CA GLN A 157 -9.49 15.40 11.67
C GLN A 157 -10.25 14.54 10.67
N VAL A 158 -11.54 14.29 10.91
CA VAL A 158 -12.40 13.57 9.95
C VAL A 158 -12.44 14.31 8.62
N GLU A 159 -12.69 15.62 8.64
CA GLU A 159 -12.70 16.47 7.45
C GLU A 159 -11.34 16.51 6.73
N ALA A 160 -10.25 16.60 7.49
CA ALA A 160 -8.90 16.62 6.92
C ALA A 160 -8.53 15.29 6.24
N ILE A 161 -8.86 14.15 6.86
CA ILE A 161 -8.63 12.82 6.29
C ILE A 161 -9.50 12.62 5.05
N ASP A 162 -10.75 13.06 5.06
CA ASP A 162 -11.66 12.92 3.92
C ASP A 162 -11.11 13.68 2.69
N ARG A 163 -10.70 14.94 2.89
CA ARG A 163 -10.04 15.74 1.84
C ARG A 163 -8.75 15.10 1.35
N TYR A 164 -7.93 14.57 2.26
CA TYR A 164 -6.69 13.89 1.89
C TYR A 164 -6.97 12.64 1.06
N TRP A 165 -7.97 11.85 1.42
CA TRP A 165 -8.38 10.68 0.65
C TRP A 165 -8.91 11.05 -0.72
N VAL A 166 -9.67 12.15 -0.86
CA VAL A 166 -10.05 12.68 -2.18
C VAL A 166 -8.82 13.08 -3.00
N CYS A 167 -7.88 13.82 -2.42
CA CYS A 167 -6.61 14.19 -3.08
C CYS A 167 -5.81 12.95 -3.54
N ALA A 168 -5.86 11.85 -2.78
CA ALA A 168 -5.05 10.66 -3.00
C ALA A 168 -5.80 9.49 -3.68
N ALA A 169 -7.05 9.70 -4.09
CA ALA A 169 -7.92 8.63 -4.56
C ALA A 169 -7.42 7.93 -5.83
N GLU A 170 -6.79 8.66 -6.76
CA GLU A 170 -6.24 8.09 -7.99
C GLU A 170 -5.00 8.87 -8.45
N HIS A 171 -4.02 8.16 -9.01
CA HIS A 171 -2.78 8.75 -9.48
C HIS A 171 -2.20 8.07 -10.74
N GLY A 172 -3.08 7.68 -11.67
CA GLY A 172 -2.73 7.06 -12.94
C GLY A 172 -1.96 5.75 -12.78
N MET A 173 -0.98 5.54 -13.66
CA MET A 173 -0.15 4.33 -13.67
C MET A 173 1.00 4.40 -12.66
N ASN A 174 0.66 4.46 -11.37
CA ASN A 174 1.64 4.22 -10.31
C ASN A 174 1.92 2.71 -10.15
N ALA A 175 2.99 2.35 -9.43
CA ALA A 175 3.44 0.96 -9.30
C ALA A 175 2.37 0.03 -8.70
N SER A 176 1.61 0.47 -7.69
CA SER A 176 0.56 -0.37 -7.08
C SER A 176 -0.64 -0.56 -7.99
N THR A 177 -1.09 0.49 -8.68
CA THR A 177 -2.17 0.38 -9.68
C THR A 177 -1.75 -0.57 -10.80
N PHE A 178 -0.52 -0.47 -11.30
CA PHE A 178 0.01 -1.39 -12.31
C PHE A 178 0.05 -2.83 -11.81
N THR A 179 0.55 -3.08 -10.59
CA THR A 179 0.55 -4.42 -9.99
C THR A 179 -0.85 -5.01 -9.87
N GLY A 180 -1.83 -4.23 -9.38
CA GLY A 180 -3.22 -4.68 -9.29
C GLY A 180 -3.79 -5.06 -10.66
N ARG A 181 -3.52 -4.26 -11.70
CA ARG A 181 -3.93 -4.56 -13.08
C ARG A 181 -3.28 -5.82 -13.64
N VAL A 182 -2.00 -6.06 -13.35
CA VAL A 182 -1.30 -7.29 -13.76
C VAL A 182 -1.97 -8.51 -13.14
N VAL A 183 -2.28 -8.48 -11.85
CA VAL A 183 -2.97 -9.60 -11.17
C VAL A 183 -4.40 -9.76 -11.70
N ALA A 184 -5.14 -8.67 -11.91
CA ALA A 184 -6.47 -8.72 -12.53
C ALA A 184 -6.43 -9.34 -13.94
N SER A 185 -5.38 -9.08 -14.72
CA SER A 185 -5.21 -9.63 -16.08
C SER A 185 -5.03 -11.14 -16.13
N THR A 186 -4.67 -11.78 -15.00
CA THR A 186 -4.64 -13.25 -14.89
C THR A 186 -6.00 -13.84 -14.51
N GLY A 187 -7.04 -13.01 -14.37
CA GLY A 187 -8.38 -13.41 -13.95
C GLY A 187 -8.55 -13.58 -12.45
N ALA A 188 -7.60 -13.17 -11.61
CA ALA A 188 -7.69 -13.34 -10.15
C ALA A 188 -8.88 -12.59 -9.54
N ASP A 189 -9.32 -12.96 -8.33
CA ASP A 189 -10.37 -12.27 -7.61
C ASP A 189 -9.94 -10.85 -7.14
N VAL A 190 -10.92 -10.02 -6.78
CA VAL A 190 -10.68 -8.62 -6.40
C VAL A 190 -9.80 -8.48 -5.16
N ALA A 191 -9.95 -9.38 -4.18
CA ALA A 191 -9.16 -9.29 -2.95
C ALA A 191 -7.69 -9.66 -3.17
N ALA A 192 -7.41 -10.63 -4.05
CA ALA A 192 -6.05 -10.91 -4.50
C ALA A 192 -5.42 -9.70 -5.23
N CYS A 193 -6.19 -9.05 -6.12
CA CYS A 193 -5.74 -7.86 -6.84
C CYS A 193 -5.37 -6.71 -5.88
N LEU A 194 -6.23 -6.42 -4.91
CA LEU A 194 -6.03 -5.37 -3.92
C LEU A 194 -4.90 -5.71 -2.93
N SER A 195 -4.80 -6.96 -2.50
CA SER A 195 -3.69 -7.43 -1.65
C SER A 195 -2.34 -7.26 -2.35
N ALA A 196 -2.23 -7.60 -3.63
CA ALA A 196 -1.01 -7.40 -4.42
C ALA A 196 -0.68 -5.90 -4.60
N ALA A 197 -1.68 -5.06 -4.80
CA ALA A 197 -1.49 -3.60 -4.85
C ALA A 197 -0.94 -3.05 -3.52
N VAL A 198 -1.44 -3.52 -2.37
CA VAL A 198 -0.91 -3.17 -1.04
C VAL A 198 0.54 -3.63 -0.89
N ALA A 199 0.88 -4.83 -1.36
CA ALA A 199 2.25 -5.32 -1.33
C ALA A 199 3.20 -4.39 -2.10
N SER A 200 2.83 -3.99 -3.31
CA SER A 200 3.58 -3.02 -4.13
C SER A 200 3.68 -1.64 -3.45
N MET A 201 2.58 -1.16 -2.84
CA MET A 201 2.53 0.10 -2.09
C MET A 201 3.43 0.11 -0.85
N SER A 202 3.63 -1.03 -0.20
CA SER A 202 4.46 -1.13 1.01
C SER A 202 5.94 -0.81 0.79
N GLY A 203 6.38 -0.78 -0.48
CA GLY A 203 7.75 -0.46 -0.86
C GLY A 203 8.18 0.95 -0.45
N PRO A 204 9.45 1.15 -0.02
CA PRO A 204 9.96 2.44 0.45
C PRO A 204 10.03 3.52 -0.63
N LEU A 205 10.07 3.13 -1.91
CA LEU A 205 10.09 4.02 -3.07
C LEU A 205 8.69 4.37 -3.59
N HIS A 206 7.64 3.83 -2.96
CA HIS A 206 6.24 4.09 -3.31
C HIS A 206 5.49 4.64 -2.08
N GLY A 207 4.53 3.90 -1.51
CA GLY A 207 3.74 4.33 -0.35
C GLY A 207 4.53 4.51 0.95
N GLY A 208 5.78 4.01 1.02
CA GLY A 208 6.69 4.26 2.15
C GLY A 208 7.38 5.62 2.14
N ALA A 209 7.29 6.39 1.05
CA ALA A 209 7.99 7.68 0.92
C ALA A 209 7.43 8.79 1.83
N PRO A 210 6.10 8.97 2.00
CA PRO A 210 5.55 9.99 2.91
C PRO A 210 5.94 9.79 4.38
N ALA A 211 6.06 8.54 4.84
CA ALA A 211 6.51 8.24 6.21
C ALA A 211 7.94 8.77 6.50
N ARG A 212 8.77 8.91 5.46
CA ARG A 212 10.13 9.47 5.58
C ARG A 212 10.16 10.99 5.60
N VAL A 213 9.10 11.65 5.14
CA VAL A 213 8.92 13.11 5.26
C VAL A 213 8.72 13.50 6.72
N LEU A 214 8.04 12.67 7.52
CA LEU A 214 7.84 12.94 8.95
C LEU A 214 9.17 13.00 9.71
N GLY A 215 10.09 12.05 9.46
CA GLY A 215 11.44 12.09 10.03
C GLY A 215 12.21 13.35 9.61
N MET A 216 12.07 13.78 8.35
CA MET A 216 12.63 15.06 7.90
C MET A 216 12.05 16.25 8.65
N VAL A 217 10.72 16.31 8.84
CA VAL A 217 10.07 17.39 9.59
C VAL A 217 10.56 17.41 11.03
N GLU A 218 10.65 16.26 11.70
CA GLU A 218 11.18 16.17 13.06
C GLU A 218 12.64 16.63 13.17
N ASP A 219 13.48 16.27 12.20
CA ASP A 219 14.89 16.70 12.18
C ASP A 219 15.04 18.20 11.92
N VAL A 220 14.16 18.77 11.09
CA VAL A 220 14.07 20.22 10.87
C VAL A 220 13.59 20.93 12.13
N GLU A 221 12.57 20.41 12.82
CA GLU A 221 12.09 20.97 14.09
C GLU A 221 13.18 20.94 15.17
N LYS A 222 13.92 19.83 15.29
CA LYS A 222 15.05 19.72 16.23
C LYS A 222 16.20 20.66 15.88
N GLY A 223 16.47 20.85 14.59
CA GLY A 223 17.58 21.68 14.11
C GLY A 223 17.26 23.17 14.04
N GLY A 224 15.99 23.56 14.02
CA GLY A 224 15.52 24.95 13.90
C GLY A 224 15.78 25.61 12.54
N ASP A 225 16.54 24.98 11.64
CA ASP A 225 16.91 25.52 10.33
C ASP A 225 16.64 24.51 9.20
N ALA A 226 15.51 24.73 8.50
CA ALA A 226 15.11 23.96 7.34
C ALA A 226 16.08 24.11 6.16
N ARG A 227 16.66 25.30 5.95
CA ARG A 227 17.58 25.56 4.82
C ARG A 227 18.88 24.80 5.00
N ALA A 228 19.43 24.80 6.21
CA ALA A 228 20.63 24.02 6.52
C ALA A 228 20.38 22.51 6.38
N TYR A 229 19.20 22.01 6.78
CA TYR A 229 18.84 20.61 6.57
C TYR A 229 18.84 20.23 5.09
N VAL A 230 18.12 20.98 4.25
CA VAL A 230 18.01 20.71 2.80
C VAL A 230 19.40 20.75 2.16
N ARG A 231 20.21 21.77 2.46
CA ARG A 231 21.58 21.89 1.94
C ARG A 231 22.42 20.65 2.29
N ARG A 232 22.42 20.21 3.55
CA ARG A 232 23.14 18.98 3.96
C ARG A 232 22.68 17.72 3.23
N VAL A 233 21.38 17.56 2.97
CA VAL A 233 20.86 16.39 2.26
C VAL A 233 21.35 16.38 0.82
N LEU A 234 21.24 17.52 0.12
CA LEU A 234 21.67 17.66 -1.26
C LEU A 234 23.18 17.49 -1.41
N ASP A 235 23.98 18.13 -0.55
CA ASP A 235 25.45 18.05 -0.56
C ASP A 235 25.94 16.60 -0.30
N SER A 236 25.16 15.80 0.43
CA SER A 236 25.46 14.39 0.68
C SER A 236 25.09 13.43 -0.46
N GLY A 237 24.54 13.95 -1.58
CA GLY A 237 24.06 13.14 -2.70
C GLY A 237 22.83 12.27 -2.39
N ARG A 238 22.19 12.49 -1.23
CA ARG A 238 20.97 11.77 -0.84
C ARG A 238 19.74 12.43 -1.47
N ARG A 239 18.72 11.63 -1.77
CA ARG A 239 17.44 12.13 -2.28
C ARG A 239 16.64 12.81 -1.18
N LEU A 240 16.05 13.97 -1.48
CA LEU A 240 15.12 14.65 -0.59
C LEU A 240 13.75 13.95 -0.66
N MET A 241 13.38 13.25 0.40
CA MET A 241 12.13 12.49 0.45
C MET A 241 10.92 13.42 0.37
N GLY A 242 9.90 13.04 -0.41
CA GLY A 242 8.72 13.88 -0.67
C GLY A 242 8.86 14.86 -1.84
N PHE A 243 10.03 14.89 -2.49
CA PHE A 243 10.31 15.69 -3.69
C PHE A 243 10.70 14.79 -4.87
N GLY A 244 10.19 15.12 -6.07
CA GLY A 244 10.36 14.36 -7.31
C GLY A 244 9.19 13.43 -7.60
N HIS A 245 8.63 13.53 -8.81
CA HIS A 245 7.57 12.67 -9.31
C HIS A 245 7.96 12.12 -10.68
N ALA A 246 7.64 10.87 -10.99
CA ALA A 246 7.98 10.24 -12.28
C ALA A 246 7.21 10.82 -13.48
N ILE A 247 6.22 11.68 -13.23
CA ILE A 247 5.26 12.20 -14.23
C ILE A 247 5.30 13.73 -14.19
N TYR A 248 5.13 14.33 -13.01
CA TYR A 248 5.21 15.78 -12.89
C TYR A 248 6.66 16.27 -12.94
N ARG A 249 6.93 17.10 -13.95
CA ARG A 249 8.16 17.92 -14.03
C ARG A 249 8.01 19.28 -13.31
N ALA A 250 6.78 19.61 -12.87
CA ALA A 250 6.41 20.82 -12.10
C ALA A 250 5.84 20.44 -10.71
N GLU A 251 5.21 21.39 -10.00
CA GLU A 251 4.55 21.15 -8.70
C GLU A 251 3.41 20.14 -8.83
N ASP A 252 3.28 19.25 -7.85
CA ASP A 252 2.23 18.24 -7.80
C ASP A 252 0.86 18.90 -7.53
N PRO A 253 -0.11 18.84 -8.47
CA PRO A 253 -1.41 19.52 -8.34
C PRO A 253 -2.24 19.00 -7.15
N GLY A 254 -2.05 17.75 -6.73
CA GLY A 254 -2.66 17.19 -5.51
C GLY A 254 -2.11 17.84 -4.23
N ARG A 255 -0.81 18.17 -4.21
CA ARG A 255 -0.20 18.91 -3.09
C ARG A 255 -0.64 20.36 -3.05
N GLY A 256 -0.78 21.00 -4.21
CA GLY A 256 -1.24 22.38 -4.32
C GLY A 256 -2.67 22.57 -3.80
N SER A 257 -3.60 21.70 -4.18
CA SER A 257 -5.01 21.76 -3.78
C SER A 257 -5.22 21.45 -2.29
N CYS A 258 -4.60 20.38 -1.78
CA CYS A 258 -4.59 20.05 -0.34
C CYS A 258 -3.83 21.12 0.49
N GLY A 259 -2.86 21.83 -0.09
CA GLY A 259 -2.04 22.86 0.57
C GLY A 259 -2.63 24.29 0.58
N ARG A 260 -3.38 24.70 -0.45
CA ARG A 260 -3.96 26.06 -0.57
C ARG A 260 -5.15 26.29 0.36
N ARG A 261 -5.88 25.24 0.75
CA ARG A 261 -6.96 25.32 1.76
C ARG A 261 -6.45 25.02 3.18
N ARG A 262 -5.28 25.56 3.53
CA ARG A 262 -4.71 25.59 4.90
C ARG A 262 -5.40 26.60 5.83
N GLY A 263 -6.64 27.01 5.53
CA GLY A 263 -7.41 27.87 6.42
C GLY A 263 -7.75 27.09 7.69
N ASN A 264 -7.09 27.42 8.80
CA ASN A 264 -7.34 26.92 10.16
C ASN A 264 -6.71 25.58 10.59
N TRP A 265 -5.52 25.26 10.08
CA TRP A 265 -4.68 24.22 10.69
C TRP A 265 -3.97 24.80 11.93
N PRO A 266 -3.82 24.06 13.05
CA PRO A 266 -2.97 24.51 14.14
C PRO A 266 -1.54 24.73 13.62
N PRO A 267 -0.84 25.79 14.05
CA PRO A 267 0.51 26.07 13.61
C PRO A 267 1.45 24.89 13.95
N PRO A 268 2.54 24.69 13.18
CA PRO A 268 3.58 23.72 13.54
C PRO A 268 4.08 24.08 14.94
N GLY A 269 3.83 23.20 15.92
CA GLY A 269 4.13 23.48 17.33
C GLY A 269 3.06 23.03 18.34
N SER A 270 1.85 22.67 17.92
CA SER A 270 0.92 21.96 18.83
C SER A 270 1.47 20.56 19.12
N ARG A 271 1.89 20.32 20.36
CA ARG A 271 2.49 19.07 20.87
C ARG A 271 1.77 17.83 20.31
N TRP A 272 2.45 17.09 19.43
CA TRP A 272 2.04 15.74 19.06
C TRP A 272 2.09 14.83 20.31
N PRO A 273 1.05 14.02 20.58
CA PRO A 273 1.09 13.06 21.67
C PRO A 273 2.28 12.10 21.51
N SER A 274 3.01 11.84 22.60
CA SER A 274 4.20 10.96 22.63
C SER A 274 3.94 9.52 22.14
N ARG A 275 2.66 9.13 22.01
CA ARG A 275 2.17 7.83 21.55
C ARG A 275 2.28 7.61 20.03
N TRP A 276 2.65 8.64 19.27
CA TRP A 276 2.85 8.59 17.81
C TRP A 276 4.30 8.36 17.37
N ARG A 277 5.23 8.12 18.31
CA ARG A 277 6.59 7.71 17.98
C ARG A 277 6.56 6.29 17.43
N THR A 278 6.71 6.12 16.12
CA THR A 278 7.12 4.84 15.55
C THR A 278 8.46 4.43 16.16
N PRO A 279 8.70 3.15 16.48
CA PRO A 279 10.04 2.69 16.80
C PRO A 279 10.99 3.11 15.66
N PRO A 280 12.21 3.61 15.96
CA PRO A 280 13.17 3.89 14.92
C PRO A 280 13.40 2.59 14.13
N TRP A 281 13.22 2.67 12.82
CA TRP A 281 13.59 1.58 11.92
C TRP A 281 15.10 1.35 12.04
N PRO A 282 15.57 0.08 12.05
CA PRO A 282 17.00 -0.17 12.01
C PRO A 282 17.56 0.48 10.74
N ASN A 283 18.49 1.42 10.95
CA ASN A 283 19.21 2.08 9.86
C ASN A 283 19.74 1.01 8.91
N CYS A 284 19.36 1.08 7.63
CA CYS A 284 20.04 0.37 6.53
C CYS A 284 21.44 0.94 6.26
N ALA A 285 22.17 1.34 7.31
CA ALA A 285 23.57 1.78 7.26
C ALA A 285 24.54 0.64 7.59
N SER A 286 24.07 -0.56 7.94
CA SER A 286 24.92 -1.74 8.15
C SER A 286 25.10 -2.63 6.90
N ALA A 287 24.41 -2.34 5.79
CA ALA A 287 24.54 -3.11 4.54
C ALA A 287 25.64 -2.61 3.59
N SER A 288 26.52 -1.70 4.04
CA SER A 288 27.69 -1.22 3.27
C SER A 288 29.04 -1.74 3.77
N ARG A 289 29.05 -2.73 4.68
CA ARG A 289 30.27 -3.42 5.13
C ARG A 289 30.20 -4.92 4.99
N THR A 290 29.85 -5.40 3.80
CA THR A 290 30.34 -6.68 3.29
C THR A 290 30.40 -6.55 1.77
N GLY A 291 31.62 -6.55 1.23
CA GLY A 291 31.83 -6.61 -0.21
C GLY A 291 31.23 -7.92 -0.73
N CYS A 292 30.11 -7.82 -1.44
CA CYS A 292 29.57 -8.91 -2.22
C CYS A 292 29.63 -8.49 -3.69
N SER A 293 30.69 -8.95 -4.34
CA SER A 293 30.81 -9.01 -5.79
C SER A 293 29.64 -9.78 -6.41
N ARG A 294 29.26 -9.36 -7.62
CA ARG A 294 28.25 -9.97 -8.50
C ARG A 294 28.24 -11.50 -8.44
N PRO A 295 27.09 -12.19 -8.27
CA PRO A 295 27.05 -13.64 -8.39
C PRO A 295 27.03 -14.04 -9.86
N THR A 296 28.16 -14.60 -10.31
CA THR A 296 28.23 -15.52 -11.45
C THR A 296 27.58 -16.85 -11.05
N TRP A 297 26.77 -17.40 -11.96
CA TRP A 297 26.11 -18.70 -11.80
C TRP A 297 27.13 -19.84 -11.71
N SER A 298 27.06 -20.64 -10.64
CA SER A 298 27.54 -22.03 -10.64
C SER A 298 26.90 -22.87 -9.53
N SER A 299 26.19 -23.91 -9.97
CA SER A 299 25.78 -25.17 -9.33
C SER A 299 26.28 -25.52 -7.91
N GLY A 300 25.36 -25.93 -7.02
CA GLY A 300 25.61 -26.90 -5.94
C GLY A 300 25.06 -26.52 -4.56
N PRO A 301 24.40 -27.44 -3.80
CA PRO A 301 23.50 -27.09 -2.71
C PRO A 301 24.18 -27.08 -1.34
N ARG A 302 23.85 -26.08 -0.50
CA ARG A 302 23.95 -26.17 0.96
C ARG A 302 22.78 -25.46 1.64
N SER A 303 21.97 -26.28 2.29
CA SER A 303 21.17 -26.04 3.50
C SER A 303 22.00 -25.34 4.60
N CYS A 304 21.48 -24.75 5.68
CA CYS A 304 20.16 -24.73 6.27
C CYS A 304 20.12 -23.54 7.25
N TRP A 305 18.93 -22.96 7.40
CA TRP A 305 18.52 -22.23 8.58
C TRP A 305 18.66 -23.07 9.86
N THR A 306 19.10 -22.46 10.97
CA THR A 306 18.59 -22.80 12.30
C THR A 306 18.74 -21.61 13.26
N SER A 307 17.64 -21.15 13.83
CA SER A 307 17.61 -20.62 15.19
C SER A 307 16.50 -21.33 15.96
N ARG A 308 16.95 -22.02 17.01
CA ARG A 308 16.24 -22.79 18.03
C ARG A 308 14.93 -22.13 18.50
N VAL A 309 13.82 -22.87 18.48
CA VAL A 309 12.98 -23.20 19.67
C VAL A 309 12.18 -24.48 19.30
N TYR A 310 11.90 -25.33 20.28
CA TYR A 310 11.15 -26.60 20.24
C TYR A 310 11.95 -27.89 19.96
N ARG A 311 12.42 -28.51 21.04
CA ARG A 311 12.82 -29.93 21.11
C ARG A 311 12.11 -30.56 22.30
N ARG A 312 11.18 -31.47 22.00
CA ARG A 312 10.54 -32.56 22.79
C ARG A 312 9.35 -32.93 21.90
N SER A 313 9.26 -34.06 21.23
CA SER A 313 9.56 -35.43 21.64
C SER A 313 9.37 -36.31 20.40
N CYS A 314 10.38 -37.06 19.98
CA CYS A 314 10.18 -38.40 19.42
C CYS A 314 11.54 -39.07 19.31
N SER A 315 11.74 -40.04 20.18
CA SER A 315 12.79 -41.03 20.12
C SER A 315 12.55 -41.98 18.95
N ARG A 316 13.58 -42.21 18.12
CA ARG A 316 14.10 -43.56 17.83
C ARG A 316 15.30 -43.47 16.88
N ARG A 317 16.21 -44.41 17.14
CA ARG A 317 17.54 -44.61 16.55
C ARG A 317 17.44 -44.97 15.08
N CYS A 318 18.43 -44.57 14.28
CA CYS A 318 19.41 -45.50 13.70
C CYS A 318 20.55 -44.72 13.01
N SER A 319 21.77 -45.13 13.34
CA SER A 319 23.05 -44.64 12.81
C SER A 319 23.36 -45.28 11.43
N PRO A 320 24.37 -44.77 10.69
CA PRO A 320 24.52 -44.95 9.25
C PRO A 320 25.51 -46.06 8.86
N VAL A 321 25.48 -46.48 7.59
CA VAL A 321 26.59 -47.21 6.94
C VAL A 321 26.91 -46.56 5.57
N PRO A 322 28.21 -46.34 5.23
CA PRO A 322 28.66 -45.60 4.05
C PRO A 322 29.07 -46.51 2.88
N GLY A 323 29.20 -45.94 1.66
CA GLY A 323 30.04 -46.51 0.60
C GLY A 323 29.47 -46.45 -0.84
N ARG A 324 30.00 -45.52 -1.64
CA ARG A 324 29.97 -45.41 -3.12
C ARG A 324 30.78 -46.57 -3.79
N PRO A 325 30.99 -46.65 -5.14
CA PRO A 325 30.52 -45.83 -6.29
C PRO A 325 30.08 -46.62 -7.56
N GLY A 326 29.58 -45.90 -8.57
CA GLY A 326 29.92 -46.19 -9.98
C GLY A 326 28.74 -46.28 -10.96
N GLY A 327 28.85 -45.57 -12.10
CA GLY A 327 28.09 -45.89 -13.31
C GLY A 327 27.32 -44.74 -13.93
N ALA A 328 27.94 -44.07 -14.91
CA ALA A 328 27.28 -43.14 -15.82
C ALA A 328 26.30 -43.84 -16.77
N ARG A 329 25.19 -43.17 -17.13
CA ARG A 329 24.63 -43.12 -18.50
C ARG A 329 23.38 -42.21 -18.57
N THR A 330 23.51 -41.18 -19.41
CA THR A 330 22.53 -40.59 -20.35
C THR A 330 21.06 -41.02 -20.29
N SER A 331 20.13 -40.05 -20.19
CA SER A 331 19.29 -39.62 -21.33
C SER A 331 18.21 -38.62 -20.87
N TRP A 332 18.02 -37.58 -21.68
CA TRP A 332 16.86 -36.70 -21.65
C TRP A 332 15.76 -37.33 -22.51
N SER A 333 14.54 -37.41 -22.00
CA SER A 333 13.35 -37.59 -22.84
C SER A 333 12.27 -36.60 -22.42
N ARG A 334 11.97 -35.68 -23.34
CA ARG A 334 10.71 -34.95 -23.40
C ARG A 334 9.59 -35.95 -23.71
N SER A 335 8.45 -35.79 -23.08
CA SER A 335 7.16 -36.20 -23.62
C SER A 335 6.09 -35.28 -23.05
N GLY A 336 5.49 -34.47 -23.93
CA GLY A 336 4.21 -33.84 -23.70
C GLY A 336 3.09 -34.77 -24.14
N SER A 337 1.90 -34.56 -23.56
CA SER A 337 0.53 -34.90 -23.98
C SER A 337 -0.26 -35.00 -22.66
N GLY A 338 -1.31 -34.23 -22.42
CA GLY A 338 -2.45 -34.05 -23.31
C GLY A 338 -3.62 -34.85 -22.74
N SER A 339 -4.32 -34.23 -21.78
CA SER A 339 -5.72 -34.45 -21.35
C SER A 339 -5.94 -33.60 -20.11
#